data_AF-A0AAT9I5N1-F1
#
_entry.id   AF-A0AAT9I5N1-F1
#
_cell.length_a   1.000
_cell.length_b   1.000
_cell.length_c   1.000
_cell.angle_alpha   90.00
_cell.angle_beta   90.00
_cell.angle_gamma   90.00
#
_symmetry.space_group_name_H-M   'P 1'
#
loop_
_entity.id
_entity.type
_entity.pdbx_description
1 polymer ?
#
loop_
_entity_poly.entity_id
_entity_poly.type
_entity_poly.pdbx_seq_one_letter_code
_entity_poly.pdbx_strand_id
1 'polypeptide(L)' 'MKRIALIALIAGVVMAAAARITELNDLPGAVELRTPGFIGYILIISSAAYFSLHFLFEWSKKAETYRS' A
#
# COMPACT_ATOMS: atom_id res chain seq x y z
N MET A 1 1.43 14.64 -1.03
CA MET A 1 1.25 13.46 -0.17
C MET A 1 0.30 12.42 -0.79
N LYS A 2 -1.00 12.71 -1.04
CA LYS A 2 -1.96 11.76 -1.64
C LYS A 2 -1.47 11.01 -2.89
N ARG A 3 -0.95 11.72 -3.89
CA ARG A 3 -0.45 11.10 -5.15
C ARG A 3 0.72 10.13 -4.89
N ILE A 4 1.63 10.50 -4.00
CA ILE A 4 2.79 9.67 -3.65
C ILE A 4 2.33 8.40 -2.94
N ALA A 5 1.39 8.51 -1.99
CA ALA A 5 0.80 7.35 -1.32
C ALA A 5 0.04 6.43 -2.30
N LEU A 6 -0.62 7.00 -3.31
CA LEU A 6 -1.28 6.19 -4.35
C LEU A 6 -0.25 5.43 -5.21
N ILE A 7 0.82 6.10 -5.64
CA ILE A 7 1.89 5.47 -6.42
C ILE A 7 2.57 4.37 -5.59
N ALA A 8 2.87 4.65 -4.32
CA ALA A 8 3.46 3.67 -3.40
C ALA A 8 2.54 2.46 -3.19
N LEU A 9 1.23 2.67 -3.06
CA LEU A 9 0.26 1.58 -2.96
C LEU A 9 0.28 0.69 -4.21
N ILE A 10 0.21 1.29 -5.40
CA ILE A 10 0.20 0.55 -6.67
C ILE A 10 1.51 -0.21 -6.86
N ALA A 11 2.65 0.46 -6.66
CA ALA A 11 3.97 -0.18 -6.74
C ALA A 11 4.10 -1.33 -5.74
N GLY A 12 3.65 -1.13 -4.50
CA GLY A 12 3.66 -2.16 -3.47
C GLY A 12 2.82 -3.38 -3.83
N VAL A 13 1.61 -3.17 -4.36
CA VAL A 13 0.74 -4.25 -4.85
C VAL A 13 1.41 -5.03 -5.98
N VAL A 14 2.00 -4.35 -6.96
CA VAL A 14 2.69 -5.01 -8.08
C VAL A 14 3.86 -5.84 -7.58
N MET A 15 4.70 -5.32 -6.68
CA MET A 15 5.84 -6.04 -6.12
C MET A 15 5.41 -7.27 -5.31
N ALA A 16 4.43 -7.11 -4.42
CA ALA A 16 3.91 -8.20 -3.60
C ALA A 16 3.24 -9.28 -4.45
N ALA A 17 2.46 -8.88 -5.48
CA ALA A 17 1.82 -9.81 -6.41
C ALA A 17 2.85 -10.57 -7.24
N ALA A 18 3.86 -9.88 -7.79
CA ALA A 18 4.91 -10.53 -8.58
C ALA A 18 5.65 -11.59 -7.76
N ALA A 19 6.07 -11.25 -6.54
CA ALA A 19 6.71 -12.18 -5.63
C ALA A 19 5.81 -13.37 -5.27
N ARG A 20 4.52 -13.13 -5.04
CA ARG A 20 3.58 -14.19 -4.71
C ARG A 20 3.32 -15.14 -5.89
N ILE A 21 3.25 -14.60 -7.11
CA ILE A 21 3.04 -15.39 -8.33
C ILE A 21 4.25 -16.27 -8.60
N THR A 22 5.48 -15.76 -8.44
CA THR A 22 6.68 -16.58 -8.62
C THR A 22 6.82 -17.68 -7.57
N GLU A 23 6.50 -17.39 -6.30
CA GLU A 23 6.47 -18.43 -5.25
C GLU A 23 5.41 -19.51 -5.52
N LEU A 24 4.22 -19.14 -6.00
CA LEU A 24 3.12 -20.08 -6.22
C LEU A 24 3.32 -21.02 -7.42
N ASN A 25 4.04 -20.54 -8.44
CA ASN A 25 4.25 -21.28 -9.68
C ASN A 25 5.66 -21.90 -9.76
N ASP A 26 6.41 -21.87 -8.65
CA ASP A 26 7.80 -22.36 -8.55
C ASP A 26 8.71 -21.83 -9.67
N LEU A 27 8.53 -20.55 -10.01
CA LEU A 27 9.26 -19.90 -11.09
C LEU A 27 10.70 -19.59 -10.66
N PRO A 28 11.68 -19.70 -11.57
CA PRO A 28 13.04 -19.25 -11.30
C PRO A 28 13.04 -17.77 -10.91
N GLY A 29 13.74 -17.44 -9.83
CA GLY A 29 13.73 -16.08 -9.26
C GLY A 29 12.86 -15.90 -8.02
N ALA A 30 12.16 -16.95 -7.54
CA ALA A 30 11.26 -16.84 -6.39
C ALA A 30 11.96 -16.39 -5.09
N VAL A 31 13.20 -16.84 -4.86
CA VAL A 31 13.98 -16.46 -3.67
C VAL A 31 14.39 -14.99 -3.74
N GLU A 32 14.82 -14.54 -4.92
CA GLU A 32 15.28 -13.18 -5.19
C GLU A 32 14.13 -12.18 -5.12
N LEU A 33 12.92 -12.57 -5.56
CA LEU A 33 11.72 -11.74 -5.52
C LEU A 33 11.09 -11.62 -4.13
N ARG A 34 11.50 -12.44 -3.17
CA ARG A 34 10.97 -12.41 -1.79
C ARG A 34 11.24 -11.10 -1.08
N THR A 35 12.47 -10.57 -1.19
CA THR A 35 12.85 -9.29 -0.59
C THR A 35 12.10 -8.10 -1.22
N PRO A 36 12.04 -7.96 -2.56
CA PRO A 36 11.14 -7.01 -3.21
C PRO A 36 9.68 -7.16 -2.77
N GLY A 37 9.15 -8.39 -2.68
CA GLY A 37 7.80 -8.65 -2.21
C GLY A 37 7.55 -8.12 -0.79
N PHE A 38 8.52 -8.31 0.11
CA PHE A 38 8.47 -7.76 1.47
C PHE A 38 8.45 -6.22 1.49
N ILE A 39 9.29 -5.58 0.68
CA ILE A 39 9.26 -4.12 0.49
C ILE A 39 7.89 -3.69 -0.04
N GLY A 40 7.30 -4.46 -0.95
CA GLY A 40 5.95 -4.25 -1.45
C GLY A 40 4.91 -4.20 -0.34
N TYR A 41 4.94 -5.14 0.61
CA TYR A 41 4.07 -5.12 1.77
C TYR A 41 4.25 -3.88 2.65
N ILE A 42 5.49 -3.41 2.87
CA ILE A 42 5.75 -2.18 3.63
C ILE A 42 5.10 -0.97 2.94
N LEU A 43 5.21 -0.88 1.61
CA LEU A 43 4.60 0.20 0.82
C LEU A 43 3.07 0.16 0.90
N ILE A 44 2.46 -1.03 0.82
CA ILE A 44 1.01 -1.22 0.94
C ILE A 44 0.53 -0.74 2.32
N ILE A 45 1.16 -1.24 3.40
CA ILE A 45 0.75 -0.91 4.78
C ILE A 45 0.90 0.58 5.06
N SER A 46 2.03 1.18 4.66
CA SER A 46 2.29 2.60 4.86
C SER A 46 1.28 3.48 4.10
N SER A 47 0.93 3.09 2.88
CA SER A 47 -0.05 3.81 2.07
C SER A 47 -1.46 3.66 2.63
N ALA A 48 -1.84 2.46 3.07
CA ALA A 48 -3.12 2.20 3.72
C ALA A 48 -3.26 3.02 5.01
N ALA A 49 -2.21 3.10 5.84
CA ALA A 49 -2.18 3.94 7.03
C ALA A 49 -2.37 5.42 6.69
N TYR A 50 -1.65 5.93 5.68
CA TYR A 50 -1.80 7.32 5.22
C TYR A 50 -3.23 7.62 4.78
N PHE A 51 -3.82 6.77 3.92
CA PHE A 51 -5.19 6.99 3.44
C PHE A 51 -6.20 6.90 4.58
N SER A 52 -6.06 5.94 5.48
CA SER A 52 -6.93 5.79 6.64
C SER A 52 -6.93 7.05 7.50
N LEU A 53 -5.74 7.54 7.85
CA LEU A 53 -5.60 8.77 8.62
C LEU A 53 -6.14 9.99 7.87
N HIS A 54 -5.89 10.06 6.57
CA HIS A 54 -6.39 11.13 5.72
C HIS A 54 -7.93 11.18 5.68
N PHE A 55 -8.58 10.02 5.53
CA PHE A 55 -10.05 9.92 5.56
C PHE A 55 -10.62 10.29 6.92
N LEU A 56 -10.01 9.82 8.02
CA LEU A 56 -10.42 10.19 9.38
C LEU A 56 -10.35 11.71 9.60
N PHE A 57 -9.29 12.37 9.14
CA PHE A 57 -9.17 13.82 9.23
C PHE A 57 -10.22 14.56 8.39
N GLU A 58 -10.48 14.12 7.15
CA GLU A 58 -11.52 14.74 6.31
C GLU A 58 -12.92 14.57 6.93
N TRP A 59 -13.21 13.42 7.53
CA TRP A 59 -14.47 13.17 8.23
C TRP A 59 -14.61 14.00 9.49
N SER A 60 -13.56 14.08 10.31
CA SER A 60 -13.53 14.92 11.51
C SER A 60 -13.83 16.39 11.18
N LYS A 61 -13.16 16.94 10.15
CA LYS A 61 -13.37 18.33 9.72
C LYS A 61 -14.79 18.59 9.21
N LYS A 62 -15.37 17.63 8.47
CA LYS A 62 -16.77 17.73 8.03
C LYS A 62 -17.71 17.75 9.23
N ALA A 63 -17.51 16.86 10.21
CA ALA A 63 -18.35 16.79 11.41
C ALA A 63 -18.31 18.09 12.22
N GLU A 64 -17.15 18.73 12.32
CA GLU A 64 -17.00 20.03 13.01
C GLU A 64 -17.73 21.15 12.27
N THR A 65 -17.70 21.16 10.93
CA THR A 65 -18.41 22.14 10.09
C THR A 65 -19.93 22.01 10.19
N TYR A 66 -20.47 20.80 10.39
CA TYR A 66 -21.91 20.59 10.61
C TYR A 66 -22.39 21.01 12.01
N ARG A 67 -21.46 21.31 12.93
CA ARG A 67 -21.77 21.66 14.32
C ARG A 67 -21.77 23.18 14.58
N SER A 68 -21.31 23.98 13.62
CA SER A 68 -21.33 25.46 13.60
C SER A 68 -22.47 25.99 12.77
#